data_AF-M8BX46-F1
#
_entry.id   AF-M8BX46-F1
#
_cell.length_a   1.000
_cell.length_b   1.000
_cell.length_c   1.000
_cell.angle_alpha   90.00
_cell.angle_beta   90.00
_cell.angle_gamma   90.00
#
_symmetry.space_group_name_H-M   'P 1'
#
loop_
_entity.id
_entity.type
_entity.pdbx_description
1 polymer ?
#
loop_
_entity_poly.entity_id
_entity_poly.type
_entity_poly.pdbx_seq_one_letter_code
_entity_poly.pdbx_strand_id
1 'polypeptide(L)'
;MGAGSRWDSGWDDGMEEDSEEKWSKELDGFTPPGVGYGSITEETLERMRKEKLSKAERKRRARETKQAEAREDSAVVCARCHSLRNYGHVKNDRADNLIPDFDFDRFISSRLMKRSAGTPVIVMVVDCADFDGSFPKRAAKSLFRALEGRGNSKLSETPRLVLVGTKVDLLPWEQMGVRLEKWVRGRAKAFGAPKLDAVYLVSVHKDLSVRNLISYVKDLAGPRSNVWVIGAQNAGKSTLINAFAKKQGVKITRLTEAAVPGTTLGILRMTGVLPAKAKMYDTPGLLHPYIMSMRLNTEERKMVEIRKELRPRTFRVKAGQSVHIGGLTRLDLLEASVQTIYVTVWASANISLHLGKTENAEELRDKHVGIRLQPPVAAERATELGQWTERRIDVSGVSWDVNSTDIAVSGLGWYSLGLKGNATVAVHTFDGIDVTQRDAMILHRAKFLERPGFLLPIAIANAIGEETRKKNERLNAQQQSDDDDDDDLSDDESA
;
A
#
# COMPACT_ATOMS: atom_id res chain seq x y z
N MET A 1 -59.97 -12.92 16.04
CA MET A 1 -59.82 -13.01 17.52
C MET A 1 -58.50 -13.71 17.81
N GLY A 2 -57.65 -13.10 18.65
CA GLY A 2 -56.40 -13.67 19.22
C GLY A 2 -55.21 -13.71 18.25
N ALA A 3 -54.17 -12.87 18.29
CA ALA A 3 -53.26 -12.35 19.33
C ALA A 3 -51.92 -13.12 19.40
N GLY A 4 -50.80 -12.38 19.24
CA GLY A 4 -49.41 -12.77 19.56
C GLY A 4 -48.75 -13.68 18.52
N SER A 5 -47.49 -13.57 18.11
CA SER A 5 -46.29 -13.00 18.74
C SER A 5 -45.22 -12.87 17.63
N ARG A 6 -44.59 -11.70 17.48
CA ARG A 6 -43.23 -11.36 17.93
C ARG A 6 -42.13 -12.19 17.26
N TRP A 7 -41.47 -11.54 16.31
CA TRP A 7 -40.25 -11.96 15.64
C TRP A 7 -39.13 -12.10 16.67
N ASP A 8 -38.58 -13.32 16.81
CA ASP A 8 -37.39 -13.61 17.60
C ASP A 8 -36.22 -13.94 16.66
N SER A 9 -35.16 -13.15 16.82
CA SER A 9 -33.86 -13.33 16.20
C SER A 9 -33.11 -14.46 16.88
N GLY A 10 -33.15 -15.67 16.31
CA GLY A 10 -32.29 -16.78 16.69
C GLY A 10 -30.92 -16.67 16.02
N TRP A 11 -29.94 -16.11 16.74
CA TRP A 11 -28.53 -16.36 16.45
C TRP A 11 -28.15 -17.65 17.19
N ASP A 12 -27.94 -18.69 16.41
CA ASP A 12 -27.47 -20.00 16.80
C ASP A 12 -25.94 -19.92 16.99
N ASP A 13 -25.49 -19.64 18.22
CA ASP A 13 -24.10 -19.84 18.67
C ASP A 13 -24.11 -21.05 19.62
N GLY A 14 -24.17 -22.24 19.02
CA GLY A 14 -23.99 -23.51 19.68
C GLY A 14 -22.53 -23.99 19.62
N MET A 15 -22.00 -24.33 20.79
CA MET A 15 -20.90 -25.28 21.03
C MET A 15 -19.45 -24.79 20.84
N GLU A 16 -18.90 -24.17 21.89
CA GLU A 16 -17.51 -24.40 22.31
C GLU A 16 -17.52 -24.82 23.80
N GLU A 17 -17.91 -26.06 24.04
CA GLU A 17 -17.53 -26.82 25.24
C GLU A 17 -16.47 -27.86 24.83
N ASP A 18 -15.52 -28.09 25.74
CA ASP A 18 -14.56 -29.20 25.76
C ASP A 18 -13.35 -29.16 24.80
N SER A 19 -12.31 -28.42 25.20
CA SER A 19 -10.93 -28.75 24.78
C SER A 19 -9.85 -28.58 25.86
N GLU A 20 -10.21 -28.36 27.14
CA GLU A 20 -9.25 -28.38 28.26
C GLU A 20 -9.00 -29.79 28.85
N GLU A 21 -9.70 -30.84 28.40
CA GLU A 21 -9.48 -32.22 28.89
C GLU A 21 -8.49 -33.07 28.07
N LYS A 22 -7.79 -32.50 27.09
CA LYS A 22 -6.83 -33.25 26.26
C LYS A 22 -5.36 -33.20 26.69
N TRP A 23 -5.08 -32.73 27.91
CA TRP A 23 -3.70 -32.60 28.44
C TRP A 23 -3.44 -33.31 29.79
N SER A 24 -4.27 -34.28 30.21
CA SER A 24 -4.08 -34.99 31.50
C SER A 24 -3.90 -36.51 31.45
N LYS A 25 -3.73 -37.14 30.29
CA LYS A 25 -3.45 -38.58 30.22
C LYS A 25 -2.51 -38.93 29.08
N GLU A 26 -1.22 -38.77 29.33
CA GLU A 26 -0.14 -39.55 28.72
C GLU A 26 1.17 -39.12 29.38
N LEU A 27 1.44 -39.65 30.57
CA LEU A 27 2.76 -39.75 31.22
C LEU A 27 2.58 -40.63 32.47
N ASP A 28 2.38 -41.92 32.24
CA ASP A 28 2.60 -42.95 33.25
C ASP A 28 3.47 -44.04 32.60
N GLY A 29 4.65 -44.27 33.16
CA GLY A 29 5.67 -45.15 32.58
C GLY A 29 7.06 -44.90 33.15
N PHE A 30 7.31 -45.46 34.33
CA PHE A 30 8.61 -45.66 34.99
C PHE A 30 9.27 -44.49 35.73
N THR A 31 9.16 -44.54 37.06
CA THR A 31 10.03 -43.88 38.04
C THR A 31 11.37 -44.62 38.21
N PRO A 32 12.47 -43.90 38.45
CA PRO A 32 13.57 -44.37 39.28
C PRO A 32 13.56 -43.70 40.67
N PRO A 33 14.05 -44.37 41.73
CA PRO A 33 13.97 -43.88 43.10
C PRO A 33 15.12 -42.92 43.42
N GLY A 34 14.84 -41.84 44.13
CA GLY A 34 15.90 -40.93 44.56
C GLY A 34 15.43 -39.74 45.40
N VAL A 35 15.32 -39.98 46.70
CA VAL A 35 15.67 -39.08 47.82
C VAL A 35 15.43 -37.56 47.71
N GLY A 36 14.68 -37.02 48.67
CA GLY A 36 14.87 -35.65 49.14
C GLY A 36 13.60 -34.95 49.60
N TYR A 37 13.26 -35.10 50.88
CA TYR A 37 12.31 -34.23 51.58
C TYR A 37 12.79 -32.77 51.50
N GLY A 38 11.98 -31.89 50.91
CA GLY A 38 12.09 -30.44 51.02
C GLY A 38 10.74 -29.88 51.44
N SER A 39 10.64 -29.49 52.71
CA SER A 39 9.46 -28.90 53.34
C SER A 39 9.02 -27.63 52.61
N ILE A 40 7.78 -27.62 52.12
CA ILE A 40 7.11 -26.41 51.63
C ILE A 40 6.96 -25.48 52.84
N THR A 41 7.67 -24.35 52.85
CA THR A 41 7.55 -23.34 53.92
C THR A 41 6.25 -22.56 53.77
N GLU A 42 5.70 -22.08 54.89
CA GLU A 42 4.48 -21.24 54.97
C GLU A 42 4.54 -20.02 54.03
N GLU A 43 5.73 -19.49 53.75
CA GLU A 43 5.96 -18.41 52.77
C GLU A 43 5.51 -18.76 51.35
N THR A 44 5.71 -20.02 50.92
CA THR A 44 5.25 -20.51 49.60
C THR A 44 3.73 -20.65 49.53
N LEU A 45 3.08 -20.96 50.65
CA LEU A 45 1.62 -21.05 50.78
C LEU A 45 0.97 -19.66 50.81
N GLU A 46 1.59 -18.66 51.42
CA GLU A 46 1.13 -17.27 51.37
C GLU A 46 1.29 -16.65 49.97
N ARG A 47 2.36 -17.00 49.25
CA ARG A 47 2.58 -16.59 47.85
C ARG A 47 1.56 -17.21 46.89
N MET A 48 1.09 -18.43 47.15
CA MET A 48 -0.01 -19.06 46.38
C MET A 48 -1.40 -18.58 46.79
N ARG A 49 -1.58 -18.02 48.00
CA ARG A 49 -2.84 -17.38 48.43
C ARG A 49 -3.01 -15.97 47.88
N LYS A 50 -1.92 -15.24 47.58
CA LYS A 50 -2.00 -13.98 46.83
C LYS A 50 -2.16 -14.26 45.33
N GLU A 51 -3.32 -13.86 44.80
CA GLU A 51 -3.74 -13.87 43.39
C GLU A 51 -4.53 -15.08 42.85
N LYS A 52 -5.37 -15.71 43.68
CA LYS A 52 -6.64 -16.26 43.16
C LYS A 52 -7.69 -15.15 43.06
N LEU A 53 -7.43 -14.16 42.19
CA LEU A 53 -8.49 -13.24 41.76
C LEU A 53 -9.56 -14.07 41.05
N SER A 54 -10.82 -13.94 41.48
CA SER A 54 -11.94 -14.62 40.82
C SER A 54 -11.98 -14.22 39.33
N LYS A 55 -12.50 -15.09 38.45
CA LYS A 55 -12.67 -14.76 37.02
C LYS A 55 -13.39 -13.42 36.82
N ALA A 56 -14.35 -13.09 37.69
CA ALA A 56 -15.07 -11.82 37.70
C ALA A 56 -14.17 -10.61 38.02
N GLU A 57 -13.25 -10.76 38.96
CA GLU A 57 -12.37 -9.69 39.43
C GLU A 57 -11.21 -9.42 38.46
N ARG A 58 -10.70 -10.46 37.79
CA ARG A 58 -9.80 -10.31 36.63
C ARG A 58 -10.50 -9.59 35.48
N LYS A 59 -11.76 -9.93 35.18
CA LYS A 59 -12.55 -9.28 34.12
C LYS A 59 -12.87 -7.82 34.47
N ARG A 60 -13.10 -7.50 35.76
CA ARG A 60 -13.33 -6.14 36.24
C ARG A 60 -12.05 -5.30 36.16
N ARG A 61 -10.92 -5.79 36.66
CA ARG A 61 -9.63 -5.11 36.55
C ARG A 61 -9.20 -4.92 35.10
N ALA A 62 -9.43 -5.90 34.21
CA ALA A 62 -9.18 -5.77 32.78
C ALA A 62 -10.05 -4.70 32.11
N ARG A 63 -11.31 -4.54 32.56
CA ARG A 63 -12.21 -3.45 32.11
C ARG A 63 -11.77 -2.10 32.66
N GLU A 64 -11.34 -2.05 33.92
CA GLU A 64 -10.84 -0.83 34.58
C GLU A 64 -9.51 -0.38 33.96
N THR A 65 -8.58 -1.29 33.64
CA THR A 65 -7.35 -0.96 32.89
C THR A 65 -7.66 -0.57 31.46
N LYS A 66 -8.59 -1.25 30.75
CA LYS A 66 -9.03 -0.80 29.42
C LYS A 66 -9.69 0.58 29.46
N GLN A 67 -10.47 0.88 30.49
CA GLN A 67 -11.07 2.21 30.68
C GLN A 67 -10.03 3.26 31.08
N ALA A 68 -9.02 2.91 31.87
CA ALA A 68 -7.92 3.79 32.23
C ALA A 68 -7.02 4.08 31.01
N GLU A 69 -6.67 3.06 30.22
CA GLU A 69 -5.97 3.20 28.94
C GLU A 69 -6.79 4.03 27.94
N ALA A 70 -8.11 3.80 27.84
CA ALA A 70 -8.99 4.61 26.98
C ALA A 70 -9.15 6.08 27.46
N ARG A 71 -9.04 6.33 28.77
CA ARG A 71 -9.03 7.68 29.35
C ARG A 71 -7.68 8.37 29.12
N GLU A 72 -6.56 7.65 29.18
CA GLU A 72 -5.24 8.20 28.82
C GLU A 72 -5.10 8.48 27.31
N ASP A 73 -5.74 7.68 26.45
CA ASP A 73 -5.78 7.87 24.99
C ASP A 73 -6.84 8.90 24.52
N SER A 74 -7.53 9.58 25.45
CA SER A 74 -8.55 10.60 25.16
C SER A 74 -7.96 11.94 24.71
N ALA A 75 -7.05 11.90 23.74
CA ALA A 75 -6.84 13.07 22.90
C ALA A 75 -8.18 13.40 22.24
N VAL A 76 -8.59 14.68 22.22
CA VAL A 76 -9.75 15.10 21.43
C VAL A 76 -9.43 14.81 19.96
N VAL A 77 -9.98 13.71 19.44
CA VAL A 77 -9.76 13.26 18.08
C VAL A 77 -10.88 13.80 17.21
N CYS A 78 -10.56 14.43 16.08
CA CYS A 78 -11.59 14.89 15.15
C CYS A 78 -12.45 13.70 14.65
N ALA A 79 -13.70 13.96 14.29
CA ALA A 79 -14.65 12.93 13.85
C ALA A 79 -14.11 12.05 12.70
N ARG A 80 -13.24 12.58 11.85
CA ARG A 80 -12.52 11.85 10.80
C ARG A 80 -11.52 10.85 11.36
N CYS A 81 -10.61 11.30 12.22
CA CYS A 81 -9.57 10.44 12.82
C CYS A 81 -10.18 9.39 13.76
N HIS A 82 -11.30 9.70 14.42
CA HIS A 82 -12.08 8.72 15.18
C HIS A 82 -12.69 7.66 14.26
N SER A 83 -13.29 8.08 13.13
CA SER A 83 -13.84 7.17 12.12
C SER A 83 -12.77 6.25 11.51
N LEU A 84 -11.61 6.81 11.16
CA LEU A 84 -10.47 6.04 10.63
C LEU A 84 -9.88 5.05 11.64
N ARG A 85 -9.74 5.44 12.91
CA ARG A 85 -9.16 4.57 13.96
C ARG A 85 -10.08 3.42 14.34
N ASN A 86 -11.38 3.67 14.43
CA ASN A 86 -12.33 2.70 14.98
C ASN A 86 -13.06 1.89 13.91
N TYR A 87 -13.27 2.47 12.72
CA TYR A 87 -14.09 1.87 11.67
C TYR A 87 -13.34 1.67 10.35
N GLY A 88 -12.11 2.17 10.22
CA GLY A 88 -11.27 1.96 9.04
C GLY A 88 -11.75 2.66 7.76
N HIS A 89 -12.77 3.52 7.83
CA HIS A 89 -13.29 4.30 6.70
C HIS A 89 -13.66 5.73 7.13
N VAL A 90 -13.63 6.67 6.19
CA VAL A 90 -14.03 8.07 6.41
C VAL A 90 -15.52 8.19 6.11
N LYS A 91 -16.30 8.84 6.99
CA LYS A 91 -17.76 8.98 6.80
C LYS A 91 -18.14 9.81 5.57
N ASN A 92 -17.28 10.75 5.15
CA ASN A 92 -17.50 11.63 3.99
C ASN A 92 -16.22 11.71 3.14
N ASP A 93 -16.13 10.88 2.10
CA ASP A 93 -14.98 10.89 1.17
C ASP A 93 -14.86 12.23 0.41
N ARG A 94 -15.98 12.89 0.09
CA ARG A 94 -16.00 14.20 -0.59
C ARG A 94 -15.42 15.34 0.24
N ALA A 95 -15.53 15.27 1.57
CA ALA A 95 -14.96 16.29 2.46
C ALA A 95 -13.44 16.16 2.60
N ASP A 96 -12.88 14.98 2.32
CA ASP A 96 -11.44 14.76 2.37
C ASP A 96 -10.70 15.43 1.20
N ASN A 97 -11.37 15.54 0.05
CA ASN A 97 -10.86 16.23 -1.14
C ASN A 97 -10.81 17.77 -0.98
N LEU A 98 -11.51 18.32 0.02
CA LEU A 98 -11.57 19.77 0.29
C LEU A 98 -10.49 20.23 1.28
N ILE A 99 -9.65 19.33 1.78
CA ILE A 99 -8.56 19.71 2.69
C ILE A 99 -7.45 20.35 1.87
N PRO A 100 -7.03 21.59 2.20
CA PRO A 100 -5.91 22.22 1.52
C PRO A 100 -4.63 21.38 1.72
N ASP A 101 -3.90 21.23 0.62
CA ASP A 101 -2.63 20.51 0.56
C ASP A 101 -1.66 21.10 1.61
N PHE A 102 -0.86 20.26 2.27
CA PHE A 102 0.10 20.74 3.27
C PHE A 102 1.10 21.71 2.61
N ASP A 103 1.06 22.99 3.04
CA ASP A 103 1.97 24.02 2.53
C ASP A 103 3.40 23.79 3.04
N PHE A 104 4.13 23.02 2.24
CA PHE A 104 5.50 22.63 2.54
C PHE A 104 6.46 23.82 2.49
N ASP A 105 6.22 24.81 1.65
CA ASP A 105 7.10 25.97 1.48
C ASP A 105 7.08 26.85 2.73
N ARG A 106 5.89 27.05 3.29
CA ARG A 106 5.72 27.70 4.59
C ARG A 106 6.32 26.88 5.72
N PHE A 107 6.21 25.56 5.68
CA PHE A 107 6.81 24.67 6.67
C PHE A 107 8.34 24.74 6.68
N ILE A 108 8.99 24.66 5.51
CA ILE A 108 10.45 24.81 5.40
C ILE A 108 10.87 26.15 5.98
N SER A 109 10.24 27.24 5.52
CA SER A 109 10.61 28.61 5.88
C SER A 109 10.39 28.92 7.36
N SER A 110 9.33 28.36 7.98
CA SER A 110 8.93 28.70 9.35
C SER A 110 9.52 27.79 10.43
N ARG A 111 9.86 26.53 10.13
CA ARG A 111 10.20 25.52 11.15
C ARG A 111 11.50 24.78 10.86
N LEU A 112 11.77 24.46 9.60
CA LEU A 112 12.93 23.68 9.21
C LEU A 112 14.19 24.55 9.11
N MET A 113 14.03 25.79 8.66
CA MET A 113 15.12 26.75 8.42
C MET A 113 15.34 27.76 9.56
N LYS A 114 14.47 27.79 10.58
CA LYS A 114 14.68 28.63 11.78
C LYS A 114 15.80 28.05 12.64
N ARG A 115 16.67 28.93 13.16
CA ARG A 115 17.81 28.59 14.03
C ARG A 115 17.33 27.74 15.20
N SER A 116 17.59 26.44 15.14
CA SER A 116 17.51 25.52 16.26
C SER A 116 18.95 25.24 16.73
N ALA A 117 19.13 24.81 17.97
CA ALA A 117 20.46 24.59 18.56
C ALA A 117 21.28 23.44 17.94
N GLY A 118 20.79 22.80 16.87
CA GLY A 118 21.44 21.70 16.15
C GLY A 118 20.99 21.60 14.68
N THR A 119 21.75 20.87 13.86
CA THR A 119 21.46 20.66 12.45
C THR A 119 20.22 19.79 12.27
N PRO A 120 19.15 20.27 11.62
CA PRO A 120 17.96 19.46 11.40
C PRO A 120 18.25 18.29 10.45
N VAL A 121 17.67 17.14 10.75
CA VAL A 121 17.75 15.94 9.91
C VAL A 121 16.40 15.75 9.23
N ILE A 122 16.41 15.59 7.91
CA ILE A 122 15.24 15.35 7.09
C ILE A 122 15.29 13.90 6.60
N VAL A 123 14.29 13.13 7.01
CA VAL A 123 14.08 11.75 6.56
C VAL A 123 12.97 11.76 5.51
N MET A 124 13.35 11.64 4.24
CA MET A 124 12.40 11.52 3.13
C MET A 124 12.03 10.06 2.94
N VAL A 125 10.76 9.73 3.13
CA VAL A 125 10.24 8.37 3.01
C VAL A 125 9.55 8.21 1.66
N VAL A 126 9.96 7.19 0.91
CA VAL A 126 9.44 6.88 -0.43
C VAL A 126 9.14 5.39 -0.54
N ASP A 127 8.10 5.04 -1.31
CA ASP A 127 7.77 3.66 -1.63
C ASP A 127 8.62 3.20 -2.82
N CYS A 128 9.40 2.13 -2.67
CA CYS A 128 10.23 1.63 -3.77
C CYS A 128 9.42 1.04 -4.93
N ALA A 129 8.22 0.48 -4.66
CA ALA A 129 7.37 -0.08 -5.71
C ALA A 129 6.67 1.01 -6.53
N ASP A 130 6.37 2.16 -5.91
CA ASP A 130 5.78 3.34 -6.56
C ASP A 130 6.62 4.59 -6.31
N PHE A 131 7.88 4.54 -6.74
CA PHE A 131 8.85 5.61 -6.45
C PHE A 131 8.41 6.97 -7.01
N ASP A 132 7.96 7.02 -8.27
CA ASP A 132 7.62 8.27 -8.93
C ASP A 132 6.35 8.93 -8.37
N GLY A 133 5.39 8.10 -7.95
CA GLY A 133 4.18 8.55 -7.27
C GLY A 133 4.45 9.02 -5.84
N SER A 134 5.27 8.29 -5.09
CA SER A 134 5.52 8.55 -3.67
C SER A 134 6.62 9.58 -3.37
N PHE A 135 7.49 9.87 -4.33
CA PHE A 135 8.59 10.82 -4.15
C PHE A 135 8.05 12.25 -3.98
N PRO A 136 8.40 12.96 -2.90
CA PRO A 136 7.85 14.28 -2.63
C PRO A 136 8.54 15.36 -3.50
N LYS A 137 8.20 15.40 -4.79
CA LYS A 137 8.84 16.25 -5.83
C LYS A 137 8.85 17.75 -5.45
N ARG A 138 7.71 18.27 -4.97
CA ARG A 138 7.57 19.67 -4.54
C ARG A 138 8.52 19.97 -3.38
N ALA A 139 8.48 19.12 -2.35
CA ALA A 139 9.33 19.27 -1.16
C ALA A 139 10.83 19.22 -1.49
N ALA A 140 11.23 18.27 -2.34
CA ALA A 140 12.62 18.13 -2.78
C ALA A 140 13.11 19.39 -3.53
N LYS A 141 12.32 19.91 -4.47
CA LYS A 141 12.65 21.14 -5.22
C LYS A 141 12.71 22.38 -4.32
N SER A 142 11.77 22.52 -3.38
CA SER A 142 11.77 23.63 -2.44
C SER A 142 12.95 23.58 -1.48
N LEU A 143 13.32 22.39 -1.00
CA LEU A 143 14.55 22.19 -0.23
C LEU A 143 15.79 22.53 -1.04
N PHE A 144 15.86 22.07 -2.30
CA PHE A 144 16.97 22.38 -3.19
C PHE A 144 17.16 23.89 -3.37
N ARG A 145 16.09 24.63 -3.71
CA ARG A 145 16.11 26.11 -3.82
C ARG A 145 16.54 26.79 -2.53
N ALA A 146 16.04 26.32 -1.39
CA ALA A 146 16.38 26.89 -0.09
C ALA A 146 17.86 26.65 0.30
N LEU A 147 18.50 25.61 -0.23
CA LEU A 147 19.91 25.29 -0.01
C LEU A 147 20.84 26.02 -0.98
N GLU A 148 20.47 26.14 -2.25
CA GLU A 148 21.25 26.88 -3.26
C GLU A 148 21.33 28.38 -2.93
N GLY A 149 20.25 28.98 -2.40
CA GLY A 149 20.24 30.38 -1.98
C GLY A 149 21.21 30.74 -0.85
N ARG A 150 21.88 29.75 -0.23
CA ARG A 150 22.85 29.93 0.87
C ARG A 150 24.31 29.69 0.46
N GLY A 151 24.62 29.82 -0.82
CA GLY A 151 25.88 29.43 -1.50
C GLY A 151 27.24 29.88 -0.94
N ASN A 152 27.38 30.39 0.29
CA ASN A 152 28.66 30.68 0.95
C ASN A 152 28.73 30.40 2.48
N SER A 153 27.70 29.82 3.12
CA SER A 153 27.78 29.47 4.55
C SER A 153 28.33 28.06 4.78
N LYS A 154 29.23 27.92 5.76
CA LYS A 154 29.94 26.68 6.14
C LYS A 154 29.06 25.42 6.13
N LEU A 155 29.64 24.30 5.68
CA LEU A 155 29.10 22.93 5.60
C LEU A 155 28.37 22.41 6.88
N SER A 156 28.54 23.09 8.01
CA SER A 156 27.94 22.74 9.30
C SER A 156 26.51 23.25 9.48
N GLU A 157 25.96 24.06 8.57
CA GLU A 157 24.63 24.71 8.75
C GLU A 157 23.55 24.18 7.79
N THR A 158 23.88 23.24 6.90
CA THR A 158 22.91 22.65 5.98
C THR A 158 22.15 21.49 6.64
N PRO A 159 20.82 21.37 6.46
CA PRO A 159 20.06 20.21 6.87
C PRO A 159 20.65 18.93 6.28
N ARG A 160 20.69 17.87 7.07
CA ARG A 160 21.12 16.54 6.62
C ARG A 160 19.94 15.82 5.98
N LEU A 161 20.11 15.30 4.78
CA LEU A 161 19.05 14.65 4.00
C LEU A 161 19.29 13.15 3.89
N VAL A 162 18.37 12.37 4.44
CA VAL A 162 18.37 10.91 4.36
C VAL A 162 17.15 10.47 3.56
N LEU A 163 17.37 9.72 2.48
CA LEU A 163 16.30 9.12 1.70
C LEU A 163 16.10 7.67 2.16
N VAL A 164 14.85 7.32 2.49
CA VAL A 164 14.47 5.99 2.97
C VAL A 164 13.47 5.39 1.99
N GLY A 165 13.92 4.40 1.23
CA GLY A 165 13.08 3.59 0.35
C GLY A 165 12.45 2.45 1.14
N THR A 166 11.15 2.48 1.34
CA THR A 166 10.38 1.46 2.06
C THR A 166 9.82 0.40 1.12
N LYS A 167 9.24 -0.67 1.69
CA LYS A 167 8.57 -1.76 0.98
C LYS A 167 9.46 -2.46 -0.07
N VAL A 168 10.77 -2.51 0.19
CA VAL A 168 11.75 -3.16 -0.69
C VAL A 168 11.47 -4.66 -0.85
N ASP A 169 10.78 -5.25 0.13
CA ASP A 169 10.30 -6.63 0.09
C ASP A 169 9.29 -6.95 -1.02
N LEU A 170 8.65 -5.92 -1.59
CA LEU A 170 7.73 -6.05 -2.72
C LEU A 170 8.45 -6.13 -4.06
N LEU A 171 9.74 -5.80 -4.10
CA LEU A 171 10.58 -5.93 -5.28
C LEU A 171 11.41 -7.21 -5.19
N PRO A 172 11.84 -7.79 -6.33
CA PRO A 172 12.85 -8.85 -6.35
C PRO A 172 14.25 -8.27 -6.02
N TRP A 173 14.38 -7.65 -4.84
CA TRP A 173 15.51 -6.83 -4.44
C TRP A 173 16.83 -7.61 -4.35
N GLU A 174 16.76 -8.92 -4.08
CA GLU A 174 17.92 -9.83 -4.06
C GLU A 174 18.64 -9.86 -5.41
N GLN A 175 17.90 -9.75 -6.52
CA GLN A 175 18.46 -9.72 -7.87
C GLN A 175 19.08 -8.35 -8.20
N MET A 176 18.72 -7.31 -7.45
CA MET A 176 19.08 -5.93 -7.74
C MET A 176 20.30 -5.45 -6.93
N GLY A 177 20.48 -5.94 -5.71
CA GLY A 177 21.62 -5.62 -4.84
C GLY A 177 21.94 -4.11 -4.80
N VAL A 178 23.18 -3.76 -5.09
CA VAL A 178 23.70 -2.36 -5.07
C VAL A 178 23.08 -1.49 -6.17
N ARG A 179 22.57 -2.09 -7.26
CA ARG A 179 21.97 -1.34 -8.38
C ARG A 179 20.72 -0.57 -7.94
N LEU A 180 19.91 -1.15 -7.06
CA LEU A 180 18.68 -0.52 -6.58
C LEU A 180 18.99 0.81 -5.86
N GLU A 181 20.00 0.84 -5.01
CA GLU A 181 20.41 2.07 -4.32
C GLU A 181 20.89 3.13 -5.33
N LYS A 182 21.73 2.74 -6.30
CA LYS A 182 22.22 3.64 -7.35
C LYS A 182 21.08 4.20 -8.19
N TRP A 183 20.11 3.36 -8.55
CA TRP A 183 18.92 3.76 -9.29
C TRP A 183 18.08 4.76 -8.50
N VAL A 184 17.79 4.46 -7.22
CA VAL A 184 17.04 5.36 -6.32
C VAL A 184 17.72 6.72 -6.18
N ARG A 185 19.04 6.73 -6.01
CA ARG A 185 19.83 7.96 -5.90
C ARG A 185 19.81 8.77 -7.20
N GLY A 186 19.98 8.10 -8.34
CA GLY A 186 19.89 8.72 -9.66
C GLY A 186 18.50 9.33 -9.92
N ARG A 187 17.44 8.58 -9.54
CA ARG A 187 16.06 9.02 -9.71
C ARG A 187 15.69 10.20 -8.81
N ALA A 188 16.13 10.19 -7.55
CA ALA A 188 15.95 11.33 -6.66
C ALA A 188 16.63 12.59 -7.22
N LYS A 189 17.85 12.46 -7.77
CA LYS A 189 18.56 13.56 -8.43
C LYS A 189 17.78 14.09 -9.64
N ALA A 190 17.23 13.20 -10.47
CA ALA A 190 16.41 13.58 -11.63
C ALA A 190 15.16 14.39 -11.23
N PHE A 191 14.60 14.16 -10.03
CA PHE A 191 13.49 14.95 -9.50
C PHE A 191 13.89 16.26 -8.81
N GLY A 192 15.17 16.60 -8.83
CA GLY A 192 15.70 17.83 -8.21
C GLY A 192 15.92 17.69 -6.71
N ALA A 193 16.20 16.48 -6.21
CA ALA A 193 16.66 16.32 -4.84
C ALA A 193 18.05 16.95 -4.65
N PRO A 194 18.30 17.64 -3.53
CA PRO A 194 19.64 18.06 -3.14
C PRO A 194 20.55 16.85 -2.87
N LYS A 195 21.85 17.12 -2.67
CA LYS A 195 22.83 16.10 -2.32
C LYS A 195 22.37 15.33 -1.07
N LEU A 196 22.06 14.05 -1.24
CA LEU A 196 21.65 13.15 -0.17
C LEU A 196 22.87 12.69 0.62
N ASP A 197 22.81 12.77 1.95
CA ASP A 197 23.85 12.23 2.83
C ASP A 197 23.85 10.70 2.80
N ALA A 198 22.67 10.08 2.85
CA ALA A 198 22.53 8.62 2.80
C ALA A 198 21.21 8.18 2.12
N VAL A 199 21.25 6.96 1.57
CA VAL A 199 20.08 6.25 1.04
C VAL A 199 19.97 4.92 1.79
N TYR A 200 18.82 4.66 2.40
CA TYR A 200 18.52 3.40 3.08
C TYR A 200 17.34 2.70 2.43
N LEU A 201 17.54 1.43 2.10
CA LEU A 201 16.50 0.55 1.60
C LEU A 201 16.03 -0.32 2.77
N VAL A 202 14.74 -0.22 3.12
CA VAL A 202 14.17 -0.86 4.30
C VAL A 202 12.89 -1.62 3.98
N SER A 203 12.67 -2.70 4.73
CA SER A 203 11.37 -3.36 4.81
C SER A 203 10.98 -3.50 6.27
N VAL A 204 9.86 -2.89 6.66
CA VAL A 204 9.34 -3.04 8.02
C VAL A 204 8.80 -4.45 8.25
N HIS A 205 8.14 -5.04 7.24
CA HIS A 205 7.53 -6.37 7.35
C HIS A 205 8.59 -7.48 7.47
N LYS A 206 9.68 -7.40 6.69
CA LYS A 206 10.81 -8.34 6.78
C LYS A 206 11.87 -7.93 7.83
N ASP A 207 11.63 -6.84 8.58
CA ASP A 207 12.59 -6.25 9.54
C ASP A 207 13.99 -5.97 8.94
N LEU A 208 14.04 -5.68 7.63
CA LEU A 208 15.27 -5.50 6.88
C LEU A 208 15.80 -4.07 7.08
N SER A 209 17.05 -3.96 7.53
CA SER A 209 17.80 -2.69 7.68
C SER A 209 17.17 -1.61 8.56
N VAL A 210 16.07 -1.92 9.28
CA VAL A 210 15.39 -0.96 10.16
C VAL A 210 16.30 -0.55 11.32
N ARG A 211 17.02 -1.50 11.93
CA ARG A 211 17.98 -1.21 13.02
C ARG A 211 19.13 -0.31 12.56
N ASN A 212 19.68 -0.59 11.38
CA ASN A 212 20.79 0.19 10.81
C ASN A 212 20.36 1.64 10.55
N LEU A 213 19.14 1.83 10.01
CA LEU A 213 18.57 3.15 9.81
C LEU A 213 18.36 3.89 11.15
N ILE A 214 17.83 3.21 12.18
CA ILE A 214 17.65 3.81 13.51
C ILE A 214 18.99 4.25 14.08
N SER A 215 20.03 3.42 14.02
CA SER A 215 21.37 3.77 14.50
C SER A 215 21.90 5.00 13.77
N TYR A 216 21.86 4.98 12.43
CA TYR A 216 22.34 6.07 11.61
C TYR A 216 21.63 7.40 11.89
N VAL A 217 20.29 7.38 12.02
CA VAL A 217 19.51 8.59 12.34
C VAL A 217 19.83 9.10 13.75
N LYS A 218 20.10 8.22 14.72
CA LYS A 218 20.54 8.63 16.06
C LYS A 218 21.90 9.31 16.04
N ASP A 219 22.86 8.70 15.35
CA ASP A 219 24.22 9.21 15.23
C ASP A 219 24.23 10.56 14.51
N LEU A 220 23.42 10.69 13.46
CA LEU A 220 23.27 11.92 12.68
C LEU A 220 22.54 13.03 13.43
N ALA A 221 21.52 12.70 14.23
CA ALA A 221 20.77 13.69 15.00
C ALA A 221 21.54 14.21 16.22
N GLY A 222 22.33 13.36 16.90
CA GLY A 222 23.00 13.74 18.13
C GLY A 222 22.03 14.18 19.25
N PRO A 223 22.50 14.91 20.28
CA PRO A 223 21.77 15.09 21.54
C PRO A 223 20.66 16.17 21.54
N ARG A 224 20.65 17.10 20.57
CA ARG A 224 19.73 18.27 20.57
C ARG A 224 19.07 18.59 19.21
N SER A 225 19.13 17.71 18.22
CA SER A 225 18.57 17.99 16.88
C SER A 225 17.12 17.55 16.73
N ASN A 226 16.45 18.14 15.73
CA ASN A 226 15.09 17.80 15.33
C ASN A 226 15.15 16.92 14.07
N VAL A 227 14.47 15.79 14.10
CA VAL A 227 14.31 14.89 12.96
C VAL A 227 12.91 15.05 12.38
N TRP A 228 12.83 15.37 11.09
CA TRP A 228 11.57 15.56 10.37
C TRP A 228 11.36 14.42 9.40
N VAL A 229 10.24 13.72 9.50
CA VAL A 229 9.89 12.63 8.59
C VAL A 229 8.86 13.13 7.59
N ILE A 230 9.23 13.12 6.30
CA ILE A 230 8.46 13.71 5.19
C ILE A 230 8.27 12.66 4.10
N GLY A 231 7.07 12.56 3.53
CA GLY A 231 6.79 11.63 2.43
C GLY A 231 5.34 11.69 1.99
N ALA A 232 5.02 11.03 0.88
CA ALA A 232 3.63 10.87 0.44
C ALA A 232 2.80 10.04 1.45
N GLN A 233 1.48 10.18 1.41
CA GLN A 233 0.57 9.47 2.32
C GLN A 233 0.76 7.94 2.30
N ASN A 234 1.03 7.36 1.11
CA ASN A 234 1.13 5.91 0.92
C ASN A 234 2.57 5.36 1.00
N ALA A 235 3.55 6.22 1.31
CA ALA A 235 4.98 5.86 1.35
C ALA A 235 5.37 4.95 2.53
N GLY A 236 4.46 4.64 3.45
CA GLY A 236 4.75 3.82 4.64
C GLY A 236 5.40 4.58 5.80
N LYS A 237 5.29 5.91 5.82
CA LYS A 237 5.80 6.79 6.89
C LYS A 237 5.34 6.36 8.29
N SER A 238 4.03 6.20 8.49
CA SER A 238 3.46 5.79 9.78
C SER A 238 3.92 4.39 10.20
N THR A 239 4.04 3.47 9.23
CA THR A 239 4.55 2.11 9.46
C THR A 239 6.01 2.12 9.92
N LEU A 240 6.85 2.94 9.29
CA LEU A 240 8.25 3.12 9.67
C LEU A 240 8.40 3.70 11.08
N ILE A 241 7.61 4.74 11.38
CA ILE A 241 7.58 5.39 12.70
C ILE A 241 7.16 4.41 13.79
N ASN A 242 6.11 3.63 13.55
CA ASN A 242 5.66 2.63 14.50
C ASN A 242 6.72 1.54 14.75
N ALA A 243 7.44 1.13 13.70
CA ALA A 243 8.55 0.20 13.81
C ALA A 243 9.69 0.76 14.66
N PHE A 244 10.03 2.04 14.50
CA PHE A 244 11.07 2.70 15.30
C PHE A 244 10.71 2.70 16.78
N ALA A 245 9.48 3.06 17.12
CA ALA A 245 9.03 3.09 18.51
C ALA A 245 9.00 1.69 19.15
N LYS A 246 8.49 0.68 18.42
CA LYS A 246 8.48 -0.71 18.87
C LYS A 246 9.90 -1.24 19.13
N LYS A 247 10.85 -0.97 18.24
CA LYS A 247 12.25 -1.40 18.39
C LYS A 247 12.97 -0.71 19.55
N GLN A 248 12.54 0.49 19.90
CA GLN A 248 13.08 1.26 21.02
C GLN A 248 12.39 0.94 22.36
N GLY A 249 11.36 0.09 22.37
CA GLY A 249 10.60 -0.23 23.58
C GLY A 249 9.76 0.94 24.11
N VAL A 250 9.51 1.96 23.28
CA VAL A 250 8.76 3.16 23.66
C VAL A 250 7.31 3.02 23.18
N LYS A 251 6.34 3.06 24.10
CA LYS A 251 4.93 3.26 23.72
C LYS A 251 4.83 4.65 23.08
N ILE A 252 4.31 4.72 21.86
CA ILE A 252 4.14 5.98 21.13
C ILE A 252 3.08 6.81 21.86
N THR A 253 3.50 7.68 22.77
CA THR A 253 2.64 8.75 23.27
C THR A 253 2.62 9.85 22.22
N ARG A 254 1.48 9.97 21.51
CA ARG A 254 1.22 11.06 20.57
C ARG A 254 0.99 12.34 21.37
N LEU A 255 2.08 12.97 21.79
CA LEU A 255 2.05 13.96 22.87
C LEU A 255 1.37 15.27 22.49
N THR A 256 1.52 15.75 21.26
CA THR A 256 0.97 17.06 20.85
C THR A 256 0.87 17.19 19.33
N GLU A 257 -0.25 17.73 18.85
CA GLU A 257 -0.36 18.33 17.52
C GLU A 257 0.27 19.72 17.56
N ALA A 258 1.37 19.94 16.85
CA ALA A 258 1.89 21.28 16.66
C ALA A 258 1.02 21.97 15.61
N ALA A 259 0.24 22.98 16.02
CA ALA A 259 -0.56 23.79 15.11
C ALA A 259 0.35 24.40 14.03
N VAL A 260 0.01 24.13 12.77
CA VAL A 260 0.54 24.83 11.60
C VAL A 260 -0.59 25.73 11.11
N PRO A 261 -0.39 27.06 10.97
CA PRO A 261 -1.44 27.94 10.50
C PRO A 261 -1.86 27.56 9.08
N GLY A 262 -3.14 27.26 8.87
CA GLY A 262 -3.72 26.98 7.54
C GLY A 262 -3.89 25.51 7.17
N THR A 263 -3.60 24.55 8.06
CA THR A 263 -3.80 23.11 7.78
C THR A 263 -4.59 22.42 8.90
N THR A 264 -5.50 21.52 8.56
CA THR A 264 -6.28 20.69 9.51
C THR A 264 -5.56 19.43 9.99
N LEU A 265 -4.41 19.07 9.40
CA LEU A 265 -3.55 17.96 9.84
C LEU A 265 -2.33 18.51 10.60
N GLY A 266 -2.31 18.35 11.92
CA GLY A 266 -1.20 18.78 12.77
C GLY A 266 0.06 17.93 12.61
N ILE A 267 1.23 18.54 12.80
CA ILE A 267 2.51 17.80 12.89
C ILE A 267 2.54 17.08 14.23
N LEU A 268 2.77 15.78 14.23
CA LEU A 268 2.83 14.99 15.46
C LEU A 268 4.26 14.98 16.00
N ARG A 269 4.41 15.36 17.27
CA ARG A 269 5.71 15.28 17.96
C ARG A 269 5.81 13.97 18.73
N MET A 270 6.89 13.24 18.50
CA MET A 270 7.24 12.04 19.25
C MET A 270 8.49 12.28 20.10
N THR A 271 8.43 11.83 21.36
CA THR A 271 9.58 11.84 22.28
C THR A 271 9.93 10.42 22.70
N GLY A 272 11.19 10.17 23.05
CA GLY A 272 11.67 8.86 23.51
C GLY A 272 12.21 7.93 22.41
N VAL A 273 11.88 8.18 21.13
CA VAL A 273 12.41 7.39 20.01
C VAL A 273 13.91 7.62 19.79
N LEU A 274 14.37 8.87 19.99
CA LEU A 274 15.76 9.30 19.82
C LEU A 274 16.42 9.58 21.18
N PRO A 275 17.76 9.46 21.28
CA PRO A 275 18.49 9.71 22.51
C PRO A 275 18.34 11.16 22.99
N ALA A 276 18.38 11.35 24.31
CA ALA A 276 18.42 12.64 24.99
C ALA A 276 17.24 13.59 24.65
N LYS A 277 17.54 14.85 24.31
CA LYS A 277 16.53 15.90 24.04
C LYS A 277 16.14 15.99 22.56
N ALA A 278 16.64 15.09 21.71
CA ALA A 278 16.30 15.06 20.30
C ALA A 278 14.81 14.75 20.09
N LYS A 279 14.19 15.43 19.13
CA LYS A 279 12.74 15.35 18.88
C LYS A 279 12.50 14.83 17.47
N MET A 280 11.59 13.86 17.34
CA MET A 280 11.14 13.38 16.04
C MET A 280 9.76 13.97 15.75
N TYR A 281 9.59 14.49 14.54
CA TYR A 281 8.36 15.11 14.07
C TYR A 281 7.85 14.36 12.86
N ASP A 282 6.61 13.90 12.96
CA ASP A 282 5.88 13.30 11.85
C ASP A 282 5.09 14.38 11.14
N THR A 283 5.41 14.63 9.86
CA THR A 283 4.60 15.55 9.05
C THR A 283 3.39 14.81 8.48
N PRO A 284 2.26 15.49 8.23
CA PRO A 284 1.19 14.94 7.41
C PRO A 284 1.74 14.42 6.08
N GLY A 285 1.17 13.32 5.59
CA GLY A 285 1.56 12.77 4.30
C GLY A 285 1.15 13.72 3.18
N LEU A 286 2.05 13.97 2.23
CA LEU A 286 1.72 14.79 1.06
C LEU A 286 0.71 14.06 0.20
N LEU A 287 -0.35 14.77 -0.20
CA LEU A 287 -1.35 14.28 -1.13
C LEU A 287 -0.89 14.59 -2.55
N HIS A 288 -1.01 13.59 -3.42
CA HIS A 288 -0.61 13.70 -4.81
C HIS A 288 -1.80 13.28 -5.67
N PRO A 289 -2.56 14.24 -6.23
CA PRO A 289 -3.80 13.95 -6.97
C PRO A 289 -3.55 13.19 -8.28
N TYR A 290 -2.30 13.14 -8.73
CA TYR A 290 -1.85 12.43 -9.92
C TYR A 290 -1.58 10.93 -9.70
N ILE A 291 -1.79 10.42 -8.48
CA ILE A 291 -1.66 8.98 -8.17
C ILE A 291 -2.99 8.27 -8.46
N MET A 292 -2.95 7.22 -9.29
CA MET A 292 -4.12 6.44 -9.69
C MET A 292 -4.93 5.90 -8.50
N SER A 293 -4.23 5.33 -7.51
CA SER A 293 -4.87 4.71 -6.34
C SER A 293 -5.74 5.65 -5.51
N MET A 294 -5.55 6.97 -5.64
CA MET A 294 -6.35 7.98 -4.93
C MET A 294 -7.74 8.17 -5.55
N ARG A 295 -7.91 7.84 -6.84
CA ARG A 295 -9.20 7.90 -7.54
C ARG A 295 -10.02 6.62 -7.44
N LEU A 296 -9.39 5.55 -6.96
CA LEU A 296 -10.00 4.24 -6.80
C LEU A 296 -10.75 4.13 -5.47
N ASN A 297 -11.85 3.38 -5.49
CA ASN A 297 -12.58 3.03 -4.27
C ASN A 297 -11.77 2.01 -3.44
N THR A 298 -12.27 1.66 -2.25
CA THR A 298 -11.55 0.77 -1.32
C THR A 298 -11.29 -0.62 -1.90
N GLU A 299 -12.21 -1.18 -2.69
CA GLU A 299 -12.05 -2.52 -3.27
C GLU A 299 -11.03 -2.52 -4.42
N GLU A 300 -11.17 -1.58 -5.34
CA GLU A 300 -10.24 -1.34 -6.44
C GLU A 300 -8.83 -1.04 -5.92
N ARG A 301 -8.72 -0.25 -4.84
CA ARG A 301 -7.45 0.07 -4.20
C ARG A 301 -6.78 -1.17 -3.62
N LYS A 302 -7.54 -2.12 -3.04
CA LYS A 302 -7.00 -3.41 -2.58
C LYS A 302 -6.51 -4.29 -3.74
N MET A 303 -7.13 -4.19 -4.91
CA MET A 303 -6.67 -4.90 -6.11
C MET A 303 -5.35 -4.33 -6.62
N VAL A 304 -5.22 -3.00 -6.66
CA VAL A 304 -4.01 -2.32 -7.14
C VAL A 304 -2.86 -2.35 -6.14
N GLU A 305 -3.17 -2.42 -4.85
CA GLU A 305 -2.15 -2.48 -3.80
C GLU A 305 -1.22 -3.69 -3.96
N ILE A 306 0.08 -3.41 -3.98
CA ILE A 306 1.12 -4.42 -4.06
C ILE A 306 1.39 -4.92 -2.64
N ARG A 307 0.93 -6.13 -2.33
CA ARG A 307 1.09 -6.77 -1.01
C ARG A 307 2.10 -7.91 -0.96
N LYS A 308 2.46 -8.43 -2.12
CA LYS A 308 3.41 -9.53 -2.30
C LYS A 308 4.49 -9.07 -3.27
N GLU A 309 5.61 -9.79 -3.25
CA GLU A 309 6.68 -9.59 -4.22
C GLU A 309 6.13 -9.60 -5.65
N LEU A 310 6.44 -8.54 -6.41
CA LEU A 310 6.00 -8.38 -7.78
C LEU A 310 6.58 -9.47 -8.67
N ARG A 311 5.72 -10.06 -9.49
CA ARG A 311 6.11 -11.05 -10.48
C ARG A 311 6.13 -10.40 -11.87
N PRO A 312 7.24 -10.52 -12.63
CA PRO A 312 7.28 -10.03 -14.00
C PRO A 312 6.31 -10.84 -14.87
N ARG A 313 5.47 -10.16 -15.64
CA ARG A 313 4.56 -10.77 -16.64
C ARG A 313 4.93 -10.22 -18.01
N THR A 314 5.57 -11.04 -18.85
CA THR A 314 6.18 -10.56 -20.10
C THR A 314 5.42 -11.01 -21.32
N PHE A 315 5.07 -10.05 -22.17
CA PHE A 315 4.44 -10.26 -23.46
C PHE A 315 5.43 -9.99 -24.59
N ARG A 316 5.30 -10.74 -25.68
CA ARG A 316 5.95 -10.42 -26.96
C ARG A 316 4.95 -9.67 -27.82
N VAL A 317 5.23 -8.39 -28.08
CA VAL A 317 4.28 -7.45 -28.68
C VAL A 317 4.77 -7.03 -30.06
N LYS A 318 3.88 -7.00 -31.06
CA LYS A 318 4.11 -6.50 -32.42
C LYS A 318 3.49 -5.11 -32.58
N ALA A 319 3.96 -4.34 -33.57
CA ALA A 319 3.29 -3.11 -33.95
C ALA A 319 1.80 -3.38 -34.26
N GLY A 320 0.91 -2.52 -33.77
CA GLY A 320 -0.54 -2.71 -33.82
C GLY A 320 -1.10 -3.66 -32.76
N GLN A 321 -0.35 -3.96 -31.70
CA GLN A 321 -0.84 -4.67 -30.51
C GLN A 321 -0.81 -3.80 -29.26
N SER A 322 -1.70 -4.15 -28.32
CA SER A 322 -1.98 -3.40 -27.11
C SER A 322 -1.94 -4.29 -25.87
N VAL A 323 -1.29 -3.80 -24.81
CA VAL A 323 -1.28 -4.44 -23.48
C VAL A 323 -2.08 -3.59 -22.51
N HIS A 324 -3.11 -4.18 -21.91
CA HIS A 324 -3.95 -3.53 -20.90
C HIS A 324 -3.55 -3.99 -19.49
N ILE A 325 -3.63 -3.07 -18.52
CA ILE A 325 -3.62 -3.35 -17.09
C ILE A 325 -4.97 -2.93 -16.53
N GLY A 326 -5.85 -3.90 -16.32
CA GLY A 326 -7.26 -3.68 -16.02
C GLY A 326 -7.91 -2.76 -17.04
N GLY A 327 -8.91 -2.02 -16.59
CA GLY A 327 -9.47 -0.86 -17.26
C GLY A 327 -8.84 0.46 -16.82
N LEU A 328 -7.57 0.46 -16.38
CA LEU A 328 -6.87 1.67 -15.87
C LEU A 328 -5.84 2.25 -16.83
N THR A 329 -5.16 1.40 -17.60
CA THR A 329 -4.17 1.83 -18.58
C THR A 329 -4.04 0.83 -19.71
N ARG A 330 -3.65 1.35 -20.88
CA ARG A 330 -3.32 0.60 -22.08
C ARG A 330 -1.99 1.11 -22.63
N LEU A 331 -1.12 0.22 -23.06
CA LEU A 331 0.09 0.52 -23.81
C LEU A 331 -0.04 -0.04 -25.22
N ASP A 332 -0.01 0.84 -26.22
CA ASP A 332 -0.09 0.51 -27.63
C ASP A 332 1.30 0.63 -28.25
N LEU A 333 1.72 -0.40 -28.99
CA LEU A 333 2.92 -0.33 -29.81
C LEU A 333 2.55 0.18 -31.20
N LEU A 334 2.86 1.44 -31.47
CA LEU A 334 2.52 2.09 -32.74
C LEU A 334 3.51 1.66 -33.81
N GLU A 335 4.80 1.92 -33.57
CA GLU A 335 5.87 1.68 -34.51
C GLU A 335 7.08 1.09 -33.80
N ALA A 336 7.80 0.20 -34.49
CA ALA A 336 9.06 -0.35 -34.01
C ALA A 336 9.99 -0.60 -35.19
N SER A 337 11.27 -0.27 -35.01
CA SER A 337 12.35 -0.62 -35.95
C SER A 337 12.57 -2.13 -36.10
N VAL A 338 11.95 -2.92 -35.24
CA VAL A 338 12.09 -4.37 -35.15
C VAL A 338 10.71 -5.04 -35.14
N GLN A 339 10.63 -6.30 -35.56
CA GLN A 339 9.35 -7.00 -35.75
C GLN A 339 8.51 -7.15 -34.48
N THR A 340 9.15 -7.32 -33.32
CA THR A 340 8.49 -7.48 -32.02
C THR A 340 9.27 -6.71 -30.96
N ILE A 341 8.70 -6.45 -29.80
CA ILE A 341 9.42 -6.03 -28.59
C ILE A 341 8.95 -6.87 -27.40
N TYR A 342 9.70 -6.85 -26.30
CA TYR A 342 9.25 -7.43 -25.05
C TYR A 342 8.68 -6.34 -24.14
N VAL A 343 7.46 -6.55 -23.67
CA VAL A 343 6.78 -5.69 -22.69
C VAL A 343 6.57 -6.49 -21.42
N THR A 344 7.31 -6.16 -20.36
CA THR A 344 7.14 -6.75 -19.03
C THR A 344 6.30 -5.84 -18.16
N VAL A 345 5.15 -6.34 -17.70
CA VAL A 345 4.28 -5.62 -16.77
C VAL A 345 4.67 -5.91 -15.33
N TRP A 346 4.92 -4.85 -14.57
CA TRP A 346 5.15 -4.86 -13.13
C TRP A 346 3.99 -4.16 -12.43
N ALA A 347 3.02 -4.94 -11.97
CA ALA A 347 1.82 -4.47 -11.27
C ALA A 347 1.35 -5.53 -10.27
N SER A 348 0.35 -5.23 -9.45
CA SER A 348 -0.28 -6.20 -8.56
C SER A 348 -0.77 -7.45 -9.32
N ALA A 349 -0.64 -8.62 -8.70
CA ALA A 349 -1.10 -9.89 -9.27
C ALA A 349 -2.64 -10.02 -9.27
N ASN A 350 -3.33 -9.15 -8.52
CA ASN A 350 -4.79 -9.12 -8.45
C ASN A 350 -5.43 -8.27 -9.55
N ILE A 351 -4.63 -7.70 -10.45
CA ILE A 351 -5.11 -6.95 -11.61
C ILE A 351 -5.10 -7.84 -12.84
N SER A 352 -6.19 -7.79 -13.61
CA SER A 352 -6.29 -8.43 -14.92
C SER A 352 -5.33 -7.80 -15.94
N LEU A 353 -4.72 -8.62 -16.77
CA LEU A 353 -3.96 -8.14 -17.94
C LEU A 353 -4.62 -8.65 -19.23
N HIS A 354 -4.45 -7.92 -20.31
CA HIS A 354 -4.90 -8.37 -21.62
C HIS A 354 -3.94 -7.94 -22.72
N LEU A 355 -3.50 -8.89 -23.57
CA LEU A 355 -2.79 -8.60 -24.82
C LEU A 355 -3.73 -8.83 -26.00
N GLY A 356 -3.98 -7.78 -26.79
CA GLY A 356 -4.84 -7.81 -27.97
C GLY A 356 -4.30 -6.99 -29.13
N LYS A 357 -5.08 -6.89 -30.21
CA LYS A 357 -4.80 -5.96 -31.31
C LYS A 357 -5.32 -4.56 -30.97
N THR A 358 -4.60 -3.53 -31.42
CA THR A 358 -4.95 -2.13 -31.16
C THR A 358 -6.26 -1.72 -31.83
N GLU A 359 -6.57 -2.25 -33.01
CA GLU A 359 -7.83 -2.02 -33.74
C GLU A 359 -9.08 -2.33 -32.90
N ASN A 360 -9.02 -3.36 -32.05
CA ASN A 360 -10.15 -3.79 -31.23
C ASN A 360 -10.08 -3.25 -29.80
N ALA A 361 -9.08 -2.42 -29.46
CA ALA A 361 -8.78 -2.09 -28.07
C ALA A 361 -9.84 -1.20 -27.41
N GLU A 362 -10.51 -0.35 -28.18
CA GLU A 362 -11.62 0.48 -27.68
C GLU A 362 -12.88 -0.36 -27.48
N GLU A 363 -13.26 -1.17 -28.47
CA GLU A 363 -14.40 -2.08 -28.37
C GLU A 363 -14.23 -3.08 -27.20
N LEU A 364 -13.02 -3.63 -27.04
CA LEU A 364 -12.68 -4.51 -25.92
C LEU A 364 -12.87 -3.80 -24.58
N ARG A 365 -12.42 -2.55 -24.46
CA ARG A 365 -12.59 -1.76 -23.24
C ARG A 365 -14.08 -1.59 -22.94
N ASP A 366 -14.85 -1.12 -23.91
CA ASP A 366 -16.25 -0.78 -23.68
C ASP A 366 -17.10 -2.02 -23.34
N LYS A 367 -16.76 -3.20 -23.88
CA LYS A 367 -17.44 -4.47 -23.57
C LYS A 367 -16.98 -5.17 -22.30
N HIS A 368 -15.73 -4.96 -21.85
CA HIS A 368 -15.12 -5.78 -20.80
C HIS A 368 -14.66 -5.03 -19.55
N VAL A 369 -14.69 -3.69 -19.54
CA VAL A 369 -14.46 -2.92 -18.31
C VAL A 369 -15.53 -3.27 -17.27
N GLY A 370 -15.09 -3.47 -16.02
CA GLY A 370 -15.95 -3.96 -14.94
C GLY A 370 -16.18 -5.48 -14.96
N ILE A 371 -15.91 -6.17 -16.06
CA ILE A 371 -16.11 -7.63 -16.16
C ILE A 371 -14.76 -8.36 -16.13
N ARG A 372 -14.01 -8.29 -17.24
CA ARG A 372 -12.70 -8.94 -17.38
C ARG A 372 -11.55 -7.96 -17.20
N LEU A 373 -11.76 -6.69 -17.56
CA LEU A 373 -10.81 -5.60 -17.39
C LEU A 373 -11.09 -4.90 -16.06
N GLN A 374 -10.71 -5.56 -14.98
CA GLN A 374 -10.79 -4.99 -13.62
C GLN A 374 -9.39 -4.73 -13.06
N PRO A 375 -9.22 -3.64 -12.27
CA PRO A 375 -10.21 -2.59 -11.95
C PRO A 375 -10.42 -1.59 -13.11
N PRO A 376 -11.52 -0.81 -13.15
CA PRO A 376 -12.61 -0.71 -12.15
C PRO A 376 -13.48 -1.97 -12.09
N VAL A 377 -14.19 -2.15 -10.98
CA VAL A 377 -15.04 -3.36 -10.73
C VAL A 377 -16.40 -3.25 -11.40
N ALA A 378 -16.89 -2.03 -11.64
CA ALA A 378 -18.15 -1.76 -12.31
C ALA A 378 -17.93 -0.88 -13.53
N ALA A 379 -18.78 -1.02 -14.55
CA ALA A 379 -18.70 -0.23 -15.77
C ALA A 379 -19.00 1.25 -15.50
N GLU A 380 -19.99 1.58 -14.65
CA GLU A 380 -20.32 2.97 -14.35
C GLU A 380 -19.15 3.70 -13.66
N ARG A 381 -18.33 2.96 -12.91
CA ARG A 381 -17.15 3.51 -12.23
C ARG A 381 -16.08 4.02 -13.19
N ALA A 382 -16.00 3.47 -14.41
CA ALA A 382 -15.06 3.93 -15.40
C ALA A 382 -15.32 5.40 -15.79
N THR A 383 -16.59 5.80 -15.86
CA THR A 383 -17.00 7.16 -16.22
C THR A 383 -16.62 8.18 -15.15
N GLU A 384 -16.70 7.83 -13.86
CA GLU A 384 -16.33 8.75 -12.79
C GLU A 384 -14.81 8.83 -12.52
N LEU A 385 -13.99 7.99 -13.16
CA LEU A 385 -12.53 8.06 -13.05
C LEU A 385 -11.90 9.16 -13.94
N GLY A 386 -12.64 9.63 -14.94
CA GLY A 386 -12.24 10.70 -15.85
C GLY A 386 -12.13 10.23 -17.30
N GLN A 387 -11.55 11.09 -18.14
CA GLN A 387 -11.36 10.80 -19.56
C GLN A 387 -9.99 10.19 -19.82
N TRP A 388 -9.90 9.30 -20.81
CA TRP A 388 -8.63 8.72 -21.22
C TRP A 388 -7.85 9.71 -22.09
N THR A 389 -6.58 9.89 -21.76
CA THR A 389 -5.63 10.72 -22.51
C THR A 389 -4.53 9.84 -23.06
N GLU A 390 -4.13 10.11 -24.31
CA GLU A 390 -3.01 9.47 -24.97
C GLU A 390 -1.71 10.23 -24.69
N ARG A 391 -0.63 9.50 -24.37
CA ARG A 391 0.72 10.04 -24.33
C ARG A 391 1.65 9.19 -25.18
N ARG A 392 2.18 9.79 -26.25
CA ARG A 392 3.20 9.17 -27.11
C ARG A 392 4.58 9.32 -26.49
N ILE A 393 5.33 8.24 -26.47
CA ILE A 393 6.66 8.16 -25.87
C ILE A 393 7.56 7.40 -26.83
N ASP A 394 8.67 8.02 -27.22
CA ASP A 394 9.71 7.38 -27.99
C ASP A 394 10.69 6.69 -27.05
N VAL A 395 10.96 5.41 -27.35
CA VAL A 395 11.83 4.57 -26.55
C VAL A 395 12.91 3.96 -27.43
N SER A 396 14.11 3.83 -26.86
CA SER A 396 15.23 3.17 -27.52
C SER A 396 15.86 2.16 -26.58
N GLY A 397 16.40 1.09 -27.15
CA GLY A 397 17.03 0.02 -26.41
C GLY A 397 18.17 -0.62 -27.17
N VAL A 398 19.09 -1.23 -26.42
CA VAL A 398 20.33 -1.80 -26.97
C VAL A 398 20.25 -3.32 -27.07
N SER A 399 19.37 -3.96 -26.30
CA SER A 399 19.30 -5.42 -26.19
C SER A 399 17.86 -5.92 -25.97
N TRP A 400 17.61 -7.12 -26.46
CA TRP A 400 16.38 -7.88 -26.24
C TRP A 400 16.31 -8.54 -24.86
N ASP A 401 17.48 -8.81 -24.26
CA ASP A 401 17.62 -9.56 -23.01
C ASP A 401 17.53 -8.70 -21.76
N VAL A 402 17.65 -7.39 -21.96
CA VAL A 402 17.71 -6.42 -20.88
C VAL A 402 16.68 -5.33 -21.16
N ASN A 403 15.80 -5.10 -20.21
CA ASN A 403 14.88 -3.98 -20.27
C ASN A 403 15.67 -2.67 -20.25
N SER A 404 15.37 -1.78 -21.19
CA SER A 404 16.08 -0.52 -21.38
C SER A 404 15.34 0.64 -20.72
N THR A 405 14.02 0.68 -20.87
CA THR A 405 13.19 1.81 -20.41
C THR A 405 11.97 1.29 -19.66
N ASP A 406 11.64 1.96 -18.57
CA ASP A 406 10.37 1.79 -17.86
C ASP A 406 9.44 2.97 -18.16
N ILE A 407 8.16 2.67 -18.33
CA ILE A 407 7.07 3.64 -18.35
C ILE A 407 6.22 3.41 -17.11
N ALA A 408 6.42 4.26 -16.10
CA ALA A 408 5.76 4.15 -14.81
C ALA A 408 4.45 4.93 -14.79
N VAL A 409 3.39 4.28 -14.31
CA VAL A 409 2.07 4.87 -14.06
C VAL A 409 1.90 5.01 -12.55
N SER A 410 1.85 6.25 -12.06
CA SER A 410 1.85 6.54 -10.62
C SER A 410 0.69 5.85 -9.89
N GLY A 411 1.02 5.06 -8.86
CA GLY A 411 0.04 4.35 -8.05
C GLY A 411 -0.53 3.07 -8.64
N LEU A 412 0.03 2.55 -9.74
CA LEU A 412 -0.41 1.30 -10.37
C LEU A 412 0.74 0.31 -10.60
N GLY A 413 1.85 0.79 -11.15
CA GLY A 413 2.96 -0.06 -11.59
C GLY A 413 3.66 0.53 -12.80
N TRP A 414 4.39 -0.30 -13.54
CA TRP A 414 5.09 0.15 -14.75
C TRP A 414 5.17 -0.93 -15.83
N TYR A 415 5.33 -0.46 -17.07
CA TYR A 415 5.73 -1.28 -18.20
C TYR A 415 7.24 -1.19 -18.36
N SER A 416 7.92 -2.31 -18.47
CA SER A 416 9.36 -2.39 -18.74
C SER A 416 9.56 -2.89 -20.15
N LEU A 417 10.29 -2.13 -20.97
CA LEU A 417 10.44 -2.39 -22.40
C LEU A 417 11.84 -2.91 -22.72
N GLY A 418 11.90 -4.12 -23.29
CA GLY A 418 13.11 -4.74 -23.82
C GLY A 418 13.06 -4.77 -25.34
N LEU A 419 13.95 -4.00 -25.99
CA LEU A 419 14.07 -3.93 -27.43
C LEU A 419 15.51 -3.61 -27.87
N LYS A 420 15.83 -3.96 -29.11
CA LYS A 420 17.09 -3.55 -29.79
C LYS A 420 16.76 -2.63 -30.95
N GLY A 421 16.82 -1.32 -30.74
CA GLY A 421 16.45 -0.29 -31.70
C GLY A 421 15.50 0.73 -31.09
N ASN A 422 14.72 1.40 -31.95
CA ASN A 422 13.76 2.42 -31.56
C ASN A 422 12.32 1.91 -31.72
N ALA A 423 11.43 2.38 -30.86
CA ALA A 423 10.00 2.17 -30.96
C ALA A 423 9.24 3.40 -30.44
N THR A 424 8.03 3.61 -30.96
CA THR A 424 7.10 4.62 -30.48
C THR A 424 5.90 3.91 -29.88
N VAL A 425 5.63 4.22 -28.61
CA VAL A 425 4.50 3.65 -27.86
C VAL A 425 3.54 4.74 -27.44
N ALA A 426 2.26 4.42 -27.42
CA ALA A 426 1.21 5.29 -26.88
C ALA A 426 0.69 4.68 -25.57
N VAL A 427 0.80 5.43 -24.47
CA VAL A 427 0.21 5.05 -23.19
C VAL A 427 -1.07 5.83 -22.98
N HIS A 428 -2.16 5.09 -22.84
CA HIS A 428 -3.46 5.64 -22.52
C HIS A 428 -3.77 5.39 -21.04
N THR A 429 -4.25 6.43 -20.36
CA THR A 429 -4.72 6.38 -18.97
C THR A 429 -5.57 7.62 -18.65
N PHE A 430 -6.19 7.66 -17.49
CA PHE A 430 -7.03 8.79 -17.07
C PHE A 430 -6.25 10.11 -17.01
N ASP A 431 -6.93 11.19 -17.37
CA ASP A 431 -6.45 12.56 -17.35
C ASP A 431 -5.85 12.95 -15.98
N GLY A 432 -4.74 13.67 -15.97
CA GLY A 432 -4.09 14.11 -14.73
C GLY A 432 -3.35 13.03 -13.93
N ILE A 433 -3.39 11.75 -14.33
CA ILE A 433 -2.50 10.72 -13.79
C ILE A 433 -1.07 10.95 -14.32
N ASP A 434 -0.06 10.87 -13.46
CA ASP A 434 1.33 11.07 -13.87
C ASP A 434 1.91 9.78 -14.47
N VAL A 435 2.39 9.87 -15.71
CA VAL A 435 3.11 8.81 -16.43
C VAL A 435 4.51 9.31 -16.69
N THR A 436 5.51 8.56 -16.23
CA THR A 436 6.90 8.99 -16.35
C THR A 436 7.75 7.93 -17.03
N GLN A 437 8.48 8.35 -18.06
CA GLN A 437 9.57 7.58 -18.65
C GLN A 437 10.80 7.63 -17.73
N ARG A 438 11.43 6.47 -17.52
CA ARG A 438 12.62 6.34 -16.66
C ARG A 438 13.51 5.18 -17.10
N ASP A 439 14.75 5.18 -16.66
CA ASP A 439 15.65 4.05 -16.86
C ASP A 439 15.09 2.80 -16.17
N ALA A 440 15.25 1.65 -16.82
CA ALA A 440 14.73 0.39 -16.30
C ALA A 440 15.26 0.09 -14.89
N MET A 441 14.34 0.02 -13.93
CA MET A 441 14.64 -0.33 -12.56
C MET A 441 15.10 -1.79 -12.49
N ILE A 442 14.31 -2.70 -13.08
CA ILE A 442 14.58 -4.14 -13.14
C ILE A 442 14.90 -4.50 -14.59
N LEU A 443 16.11 -5.02 -14.78
CA LEU A 443 16.64 -5.34 -16.10
C LEU A 443 16.09 -6.64 -16.68
N HIS A 444 15.73 -7.59 -15.82
CA HIS A 444 15.33 -8.93 -16.25
C HIS A 444 13.83 -8.97 -16.61
N ARG A 445 13.52 -9.61 -17.73
CA ARG A 445 12.16 -10.02 -18.09
C ARG A 445 11.76 -11.31 -17.36
N ALA A 446 10.50 -11.70 -17.51
CA ALA A 446 10.02 -13.00 -17.02
C ALA A 446 10.72 -14.16 -17.75
N LYS A 447 10.95 -15.27 -17.03
CA LYS A 447 11.52 -16.49 -17.61
C LYS A 447 10.58 -17.12 -18.66
N PHE A 448 9.28 -16.99 -18.44
CA PHE A 448 8.25 -17.50 -19.33
C PHE A 448 7.42 -16.33 -19.88
N LEU A 449 7.04 -16.45 -21.15
CA LEU A 449 6.20 -15.47 -21.82
C LEU A 449 4.72 -15.78 -21.57
N GLU A 450 3.95 -14.73 -21.32
CA GLU A 450 2.50 -14.82 -21.19
C GLU A 450 1.85 -14.98 -22.57
N ARG A 451 0.72 -15.69 -22.60
CA ARG A 451 -0.04 -15.92 -23.82
C ARG A 451 -0.89 -14.67 -24.17
N PRO A 452 -1.19 -14.44 -25.47
CA PRO A 452 -2.16 -13.44 -25.86
C PRO A 452 -3.55 -13.70 -25.26
N GLY A 453 -4.35 -12.64 -25.10
CA GLY A 453 -5.68 -12.70 -24.48
C GLY A 453 -5.69 -12.30 -23.01
N PHE A 454 -6.74 -12.71 -22.29
CA PHE A 454 -6.96 -12.34 -20.90
C PHE A 454 -6.12 -13.19 -19.94
N LEU A 455 -5.37 -12.52 -19.08
CA LEU A 455 -4.76 -13.09 -17.90
C LEU A 455 -5.53 -12.61 -16.67
N LEU A 456 -6.43 -13.46 -16.18
CA LEU A 456 -7.31 -13.14 -15.07
C LEU A 456 -6.76 -13.68 -13.75
N PRO A 457 -6.80 -12.89 -12.66
CA PRO A 457 -6.69 -13.40 -11.31
C PRO A 457 -7.74 -14.47 -11.03
N ILE A 458 -7.41 -15.45 -10.20
CA ILE A 458 -8.30 -16.57 -9.81
C ILE A 458 -9.64 -16.06 -9.31
N ALA A 459 -9.64 -15.00 -8.49
CA ALA A 459 -10.87 -14.41 -7.96
C ALA A 459 -11.81 -13.90 -9.07
N ILE A 460 -11.27 -13.25 -10.10
CA ILE A 460 -12.06 -12.74 -11.23
C ILE A 460 -12.55 -13.90 -12.10
N ALA A 461 -11.69 -14.88 -12.36
CA ALA A 461 -12.07 -16.07 -13.13
C ALA A 461 -13.22 -16.84 -12.47
N ASN A 462 -13.17 -17.02 -11.15
CA ASN A 462 -14.22 -17.70 -10.38
C ASN A 462 -15.52 -16.90 -10.38
N ALA A 463 -15.46 -15.58 -10.16
CA ALA A 463 -16.64 -14.72 -10.19
C ALA A 463 -17.39 -14.79 -11.53
N ILE A 464 -16.65 -14.73 -12.64
CA ILE A 464 -17.22 -14.86 -13.99
C ILE A 464 -17.81 -16.27 -14.21
N GLY A 465 -17.13 -17.31 -13.71
CA GLY A 465 -17.61 -18.69 -13.79
C GLY A 465 -18.94 -18.90 -13.05
N GLU A 466 -19.08 -18.36 -11.84
CA GLU A 466 -20.33 -18.42 -11.06
C GLU A 466 -21.47 -17.66 -11.73
N GLU A 467 -21.19 -16.47 -12.27
CA GLU A 467 -22.18 -15.66 -12.98
C GLU A 467 -22.69 -16.38 -14.23
N THR A 468 -21.79 -17.00 -14.99
CA THR A 468 -22.13 -17.80 -16.17
C THR A 468 -22.99 -19.01 -15.79
N ARG A 469 -22.66 -19.70 -14.69
CA ARG A 469 -23.44 -20.84 -14.19
C ARG A 469 -24.86 -20.41 -13.81
N LYS A 470 -25.00 -19.33 -13.03
CA LYS A 470 -26.31 -18.78 -12.63
C LYS A 470 -27.14 -18.33 -13.84
N LYS A 471 -26.51 -17.76 -14.87
CA LYS A 471 -27.20 -17.37 -16.10
C LYS A 471 -27.74 -18.58 -16.84
N ASN A 472 -26.95 -19.65 -16.95
CA ASN A 472 -27.40 -20.89 -17.60
C ASN A 472 -28.51 -21.59 -16.78
N GLU A 473 -28.41 -21.60 -15.45
CA GLU A 473 -29.48 -22.11 -14.57
C GLU A 473 -30.80 -21.35 -14.78
N ARG A 474 -30.76 -20.02 -14.92
CA ARG A 474 -31.94 -19.20 -15.23
C ARG A 474 -32.52 -19.46 -16.61
N LEU A 475 -31.67 -19.60 -17.63
CA LEU A 475 -32.11 -19.90 -19.00
C LEU A 475 -32.77 -21.28 -19.06
N ASN A 476 -32.21 -22.28 -18.37
CA ASN A 476 -32.80 -23.61 -18.30
C ASN A 476 -34.14 -23.61 -17.53
N ALA A 477 -34.25 -22.82 -16.46
CA ALA A 477 -35.51 -22.68 -15.72
C ALA A 477 -36.60 -21.96 -16.54
N GLN A 478 -36.23 -21.00 -17.38
CA GLN A 478 -37.16 -20.34 -18.31
C GLN A 478 -37.62 -21.27 -19.43
N GLN A 479 -36.71 -22.09 -19.97
CA GLN A 479 -37.08 -23.10 -20.96
C GLN A 479 -38.01 -24.17 -20.37
N GLN A 480 -37.79 -24.58 -19.12
CA GLN A 480 -38.69 -25.51 -18.44
C GLN A 480 -40.07 -24.91 -18.14
N SER A 481 -40.17 -23.61 -17.83
CA SER A 481 -41.47 -22.97 -17.65
C SER A 481 -42.22 -22.76 -18.97
N ASP A 482 -41.51 -22.44 -20.05
CA ASP A 482 -42.11 -22.25 -21.37
C ASP A 482 -42.60 -23.60 -21.96
N ASP A 483 -41.89 -24.71 -21.68
CA ASP A 483 -42.32 -26.06 -22.07
C ASP A 483 -43.53 -26.55 -21.24
N ASP A 484 -43.64 -26.17 -19.95
CA ASP A 484 -44.78 -26.52 -19.09
C ASP A 484 -46.06 -25.70 -19.45
N ASP A 485 -45.91 -24.46 -19.93
CA ASP A 485 -47.03 -23.59 -20.33
C ASP A 485 -47.61 -23.97 -21.73
N ASP A 486 -46.83 -24.61 -22.61
CA ASP A 486 -47.28 -25.10 -23.92
C ASP A 486 -48.07 -26.43 -23.82
N ASP A 487 -47.83 -27.26 -22.79
CA ASP A 487 -48.61 -28.48 -22.54
C ASP A 487 -50.02 -28.16 -21.99
N ASP A 488 -50.19 -27.11 -21.18
CA ASP A 488 -51.50 -26.70 -20.60
C ASP A 488 -52.44 -25.99 -21.60
N LEU A 489 -51.95 -25.54 -22.77
CA LEU A 489 -52.77 -24.93 -23.82
C LEU A 489 -53.29 -25.94 -24.86
N SER A 490 -52.88 -27.20 -24.76
CA SER A 490 -53.28 -28.26 -25.71
C SER A 490 -54.52 -29.06 -25.30
N ASP A 491 -55.03 -28.86 -24.07
CA ASP A 491 -56.15 -29.63 -23.50
C ASP A 491 -57.52 -28.90 -23.53
N ASP A 492 -57.60 -27.64 -24.01
CA ASP A 492 -58.85 -26.83 -23.98
C ASP A 492 -59.56 -26.67 -25.35
N GLU A 493 -59.14 -27.40 -26.40
CA GLU A 493 -59.80 -27.41 -27.73
C GLU A 493 -60.59 -28.69 -28.04
N SER A 494 -60.99 -29.45 -27.02
CA SER A 494 -61.93 -30.57 -27.16
C SER A 494 -62.91 -30.71 -26.00
N ALA A 495 -63.96 -29.87 -25.98
CA ALA A 495 -65.22 -30.14 -25.26
C ALA A 495 -66.41 -29.42 -25.90
#